data_AF-A0A5C9A9P4-F1
#
_entry.id   AF-A0A5C9A9P4-F1
#
_cell.length_a   1.000
_cell.length_b   1.000
_cell.length_c   1.000
_cell.angle_alpha   90.00
_cell.angle_beta   90.00
_cell.angle_gamma   90.00
#
_symmetry.space_group_name_H-M   'P 1'
#
loop_
_entity.id
_entity.type
_entity.pdbx_description
1 polymer ?
#
loop_
_entity_poly.entity_id
_entity_poly.type
_entity_poly.pdbx_seq_one_letter_code
_entity_poly.pdbx_strand_id
1 'polypeptide(L)'
;FRFERLDLQARGNYTSEKAIVALFDHQQRIGELTPERRFYEARRQQMMEPSICWNGIHDWYAVMGEKTGADRYAFRLYVQSGVRWIWGGGLLMIAGALLSGWRGRKRDE
;
A
#
# COMPACT_ATOMS: atom_id res chain seq x y z
N PHE A 1 -13.28 4.28 -4.95
CA PHE A 1 -12.68 3.08 -5.54
C PHE A 1 -13.56 2.60 -6.68
N ARG A 2 -13.01 2.39 -7.86
CA ARG A 2 -13.72 1.83 -9.01
C ARG A 2 -12.97 0.59 -9.48
N PHE A 3 -13.63 -0.55 -9.47
CA PHE A 3 -13.08 -1.76 -10.09
C PHE A 3 -13.16 -1.61 -11.61
N GLU A 4 -12.04 -1.82 -12.30
CA GLU A 4 -11.97 -1.71 -13.75
C GLU A 4 -12.00 -3.07 -14.42
N ARG A 5 -11.09 -3.98 -14.02
CA ARG A 5 -11.00 -5.32 -14.60
C ARG A 5 -10.23 -6.28 -13.72
N LEU A 6 -10.38 -7.57 -14.01
CA LEU A 6 -9.56 -8.65 -13.49
C LEU A 6 -8.69 -9.19 -14.63
N ASP A 7 -7.38 -9.30 -14.40
CA ASP A 7 -6.42 -9.88 -15.32
C ASP A 7 -5.92 -11.21 -14.77
N LEU A 8 -6.14 -12.28 -15.54
CA LEU A 8 -5.74 -13.65 -15.19
C LEU A 8 -4.51 -14.00 -16.02
N GLN A 9 -3.36 -14.10 -15.37
CA GLN A 9 -2.10 -14.45 -16.01
C GLN A 9 -1.59 -15.79 -15.48
N ALA A 10 -1.53 -16.80 -16.33
CA ALA A 10 -0.82 -18.04 -16.05
C ALA A 10 0.65 -17.88 -16.49
N ARG A 11 1.57 -17.72 -15.53
CA ARG A 11 3.01 -17.73 -15.80
C ARG A 11 3.54 -19.10 -15.38
N GLY A 12 4.51 -19.67 -16.10
CA GLY A 12 4.83 -21.11 -16.04
C GLY A 12 5.00 -21.81 -14.69
N ASN A 13 5.16 -21.08 -13.57
CA ASN A 13 5.25 -21.64 -12.21
C ASN A 13 4.12 -21.18 -11.26
N TYR A 14 3.26 -20.23 -11.66
CA TYR A 14 2.15 -19.73 -10.83
C TYR A 14 1.02 -19.12 -11.67
N THR A 15 -0.21 -19.29 -11.20
CA THR A 15 -1.36 -18.54 -11.70
C THR A 15 -1.48 -17.25 -10.91
N SER A 16 -1.55 -16.11 -11.59
CA SER A 16 -1.72 -14.80 -10.98
C SER A 16 -3.07 -14.21 -11.37
N GLU A 17 -3.80 -13.71 -10.39
CA GLU A 17 -5.04 -12.96 -10.59
C GLU A 17 -4.82 -11.55 -10.07
N LYS A 18 -4.83 -10.57 -10.97
CA LYS A 18 -4.63 -9.16 -10.67
C LYS A 18 -5.95 -8.43 -10.82
N ALA A 19 -6.42 -7.76 -9.78
CA ALA A 19 -7.55 -6.85 -9.91
C ALA A 19 -7.03 -5.43 -10.09
N ILE A 20 -7.55 -4.72 -11.08
CA ILE A 20 -7.24 -3.31 -11.30
C ILE A 20 -8.35 -2.47 -10.67
N VAL A 21 -7.98 -1.68 -9.67
CA VAL A 21 -8.88 -0.80 -8.92
C VAL A 21 -8.38 0.63 -9.05
N ALA A 22 -9.10 1.45 -9.82
CA ALA A 22 -8.81 2.86 -9.92
C ALA A 22 -9.27 3.63 -8.67
N LEU A 23 -8.40 4.52 -8.21
CA LEU A 23 -8.67 5.45 -7.11
C LEU A 23 -9.16 6.77 -7.69
N PHE A 24 -10.29 7.25 -7.15
CA PHE A 24 -10.88 8.52 -7.52
C PHE A 24 -11.07 9.34 -6.25
N ASP A 25 -10.63 10.60 -6.31
CA ASP A 25 -11.00 11.64 -5.36
C ASP A 25 -11.94 12.59 -6.08
N HIS A 26 -13.20 12.63 -5.62
CA HIS A 26 -14.31 13.27 -6.31
C HIS A 26 -14.47 12.82 -7.78
N GLN A 27 -13.87 13.55 -8.72
CA GLN A 27 -13.92 13.31 -10.18
C GLN A 27 -12.52 13.11 -10.78
N GLN A 28 -11.45 13.34 -10.01
CA GLN A 28 -10.07 13.19 -10.50
C GLN A 28 -9.51 11.83 -10.13
N ARG A 29 -8.86 11.20 -11.11
CA ARG A 29 -8.13 9.95 -10.91
C ARG A 29 -6.82 10.27 -10.21
N ILE A 30 -6.72 9.88 -8.94
CA ILE A 30 -5.54 10.07 -8.10
C ILE A 30 -4.53 8.94 -8.23
N GLY A 31 -4.97 7.73 -8.62
CA GLY A 31 -4.07 6.60 -8.77
C GLY A 31 -4.76 5.30 -9.17
N GLU A 32 -4.00 4.21 -9.11
CA GLU A 32 -4.45 2.85 -9.39
C GLU A 32 -3.86 1.91 -8.33
N LEU A 33 -4.67 0.97 -7.87
CA LEU A 33 -4.28 -0.14 -7.00
C LEU A 33 -4.46 -1.43 -7.78
N THR A 34 -3.41 -2.23 -7.82
CA THR A 34 -3.38 -3.52 -8.52
C THR A 34 -3.11 -4.67 -7.55
N PRO A 35 -4.02 -4.99 -6.60
CA PRO A 35 -3.82 -6.14 -5.73
C PRO A 35 -3.74 -7.42 -6.55
N GLU A 36 -2.80 -8.29 -6.16
CA GLU A 36 -2.48 -9.53 -6.88
C GLU A 36 -2.67 -10.75 -5.98
N ARG A 37 -3.21 -11.83 -6.54
CA ARG A 37 -3.28 -13.14 -5.89
C ARG A 37 -2.47 -14.13 -6.70
N ARG A 38 -1.44 -14.72 -6.11
CA ARG A 38 -0.56 -15.71 -6.75
C ARG A 38 -0.86 -17.09 -6.18
N PHE A 39 -1.13 -18.04 -7.06
CA PHE A 39 -1.28 -19.46 -6.74
C PHE A 39 -0.10 -20.25 -7.30
N TYR A 40 0.68 -20.85 -6.41
CA TYR A 40 1.84 -21.66 -6.78
C TYR A 40 1.43 -23.13 -6.83
N GLU A 41 1.30 -23.69 -8.04
CA GLU A 41 0.88 -25.08 -8.25
C GLU A 41 1.85 -26.08 -7.61
N ALA A 42 3.16 -25.84 -7.72
CA ALA A 42 4.21 -26.74 -7.22
C ALA A 42 4.14 -27.02 -5.71
N ARG A 43 3.65 -26.05 -4.92
CA ARG A 43 3.50 -26.18 -3.46
C ARG A 43 2.04 -26.14 -2.99
N ARG A 44 1.08 -26.06 -3.93
CA ARG A 44 -0.34 -25.78 -3.66
C ARG A 44 -0.55 -24.65 -2.65
N GLN A 45 0.26 -23.59 -2.76
CA GLN A 45 0.27 -22.47 -1.83
C GLN A 45 -0.33 -21.23 -2.50
N GLN A 46 -1.26 -20.58 -1.80
CA GLN A 46 -1.82 -19.29 -2.21
C GLN A 46 -1.12 -18.15 -1.46
N MET A 47 -0.75 -17.11 -2.19
CA MET A 47 -0.12 -15.91 -1.68
C MET A 47 -0.86 -14.68 -2.19
N MET A 48 -0.98 -13.64 -1.37
CA MET A 48 -1.68 -12.41 -1.71
C MET A 48 -0.71 -11.24 -1.62
N GLU A 49 -0.58 -10.50 -2.71
CA GLU A 49 0.22 -9.28 -2.78
C GLU A 49 -0.72 -8.08 -2.65
N PRO A 50 -0.70 -7.38 -1.52
CA PRO A 50 -1.49 -6.16 -1.38
C PRO A 50 -0.92 -5.07 -2.28
N SER A 51 -1.79 -4.21 -2.81
CA SER A 51 -1.37 -3.02 -3.52
C SER A 51 -1.56 -1.79 -2.65
N ILE A 52 -0.58 -0.88 -2.72
CA ILE A 52 -0.52 0.32 -1.91
C ILE A 52 -0.30 1.50 -2.85
N CYS A 53 -1.14 2.52 -2.71
CA CYS A 53 -0.99 3.80 -3.37
C CYS A 53 -1.02 4.85 -2.27
N TRP A 54 -0.16 5.84 -2.37
CA TRP A 54 0.01 6.83 -1.32
C TRP A 54 -0.08 8.24 -1.88
N ASN A 55 -0.51 9.16 -1.03
CA ASN A 55 -0.47 10.59 -1.25
C ASN A 55 0.17 11.28 -0.04
N GLY A 56 0.25 12.61 -0.04
CA GLY A 56 0.88 13.38 1.06
C GLY A 56 0.21 13.23 2.44
N ILE A 57 -1.06 12.80 2.49
CA ILE A 57 -1.86 12.72 3.74
C ILE A 57 -2.47 11.33 3.95
N HIS A 58 -2.88 10.68 2.85
CA HIS A 58 -3.63 9.43 2.87
C HIS A 58 -2.84 8.34 2.17
N ASP A 59 -2.81 7.17 2.79
CA ASP A 59 -2.25 5.93 2.24
C ASP A 59 -3.44 4.97 2.00
N TRP A 60 -3.64 4.59 0.74
CA TRP A 60 -4.69 3.67 0.31
C TRP A 60 -4.12 2.27 0.14
N TYR A 61 -4.78 1.31 0.79
CA TYR A 61 -4.42 -0.09 0.76
C TYR A 61 -5.56 -0.90 0.17
N ALA A 62 -5.25 -1.74 -0.82
CA ALA A 62 -6.17 -2.74 -1.34
C ALA A 62 -5.57 -4.12 -1.20
N VAL A 63 -6.37 -5.04 -0.65
CA VAL A 63 -6.02 -6.45 -0.53
C VAL A 63 -7.12 -7.26 -1.18
N MET A 64 -6.74 -8.12 -2.11
CA MET A 64 -7.65 -9.14 -2.64
C MET A 64 -7.77 -10.25 -1.59
N GLY A 65 -9.00 -10.51 -1.13
CA GLY A 65 -9.30 -11.59 -0.21
C GLY A 65 -9.51 -12.92 -0.92
N GLU A 66 -9.93 -13.92 -0.16
CA GLU A 66 -10.26 -15.24 -0.71
C GLU A 66 -11.50 -15.19 -1.60
N LYS A 67 -11.52 -16.11 -2.57
CA LYS A 67 -12.62 -16.28 -3.49
C LYS A 67 -13.82 -16.88 -2.75
N THR A 68 -14.92 -16.14 -2.66
CA THR A 68 -16.15 -16.56 -1.94
C THR A 68 -17.13 -17.30 -2.86
N GLY A 69 -16.84 -17.43 -4.15
CA GLY A 69 -17.63 -18.21 -5.11
C GLY A 69 -17.00 -18.24 -6.51
N ALA A 70 -17.60 -18.93 -7.48
CA ALA A 70 -17.02 -19.13 -8.82
C ALA A 70 -16.60 -17.83 -9.54
N ASP A 71 -17.29 -16.73 -9.28
CA ASP A 71 -17.02 -15.41 -9.89
C ASP A 71 -17.13 -14.25 -8.88
N ARG A 72 -16.91 -14.53 -7.59
CA ARG A 72 -17.01 -13.52 -6.52
C ARG A 72 -15.73 -13.43 -5.72
N TYR A 73 -15.18 -12.22 -5.69
CA TYR A 73 -13.96 -11.88 -4.97
C TYR A 73 -14.29 -10.94 -3.82
N ALA A 74 -13.79 -11.26 -2.63
CA ALA A 74 -13.81 -10.33 -1.50
C ALA A 74 -12.63 -9.35 -1.64
N PHE A 75 -12.86 -8.06 -1.42
CA PHE A 75 -11.79 -7.05 -1.35
C PHE A 75 -11.80 -6.38 0.02
N ARG A 76 -10.61 -6.17 0.58
CA ARG A 76 -10.42 -5.34 1.76
C ARG A 76 -9.73 -4.06 1.33
N LEU A 77 -10.42 -2.94 1.51
CA LEU A 77 -9.93 -1.60 1.17
C LEU A 77 -9.76 -0.83 2.47
N TYR A 78 -8.56 -0.30 2.71
CA TYR A 78 -8.27 0.52 3.87
C TYR A 78 -7.78 1.89 3.40
N VAL A 79 -8.24 2.93 4.10
CA VAL A 79 -7.73 4.29 3.95
C VAL A 79 -7.10 4.65 5.28
N GLN A 80 -5.77 4.64 5.33
CA GLN A 80 -5.03 5.06 6.51
C GLN A 80 -4.57 6.51 6.31
N SER A 81 -4.83 7.36 7.29
CA SER A 81 -4.46 8.78 7.22
C SER A 81 -3.43 9.08 8.29
N GLY A 82 -2.39 9.84 7.95
CA GLY A 82 -1.43 10.33 8.94
C GLY A 82 -0.32 9.36 9.35
N VAL A 83 -0.22 8.16 8.76
CA VAL A 83 0.86 7.20 9.09
C VAL A 83 2.24 7.79 8.79
N ARG A 84 2.37 8.53 7.69
CA ARG A 84 3.62 9.20 7.30
C ARG A 84 4.09 10.25 8.31
N TRP A 85 3.17 10.87 9.06
CA TRP A 85 3.51 11.92 10.03
C TRP A 85 4.24 11.39 11.26
N ILE A 86 4.16 10.09 11.54
CA ILE A 86 4.96 9.44 12.58
C ILE A 86 6.46 9.63 12.30
N TRP A 87 6.87 9.46 11.05
CA TRP A 87 8.25 9.70 10.63
C TRP A 87 8.62 11.19 10.68
N GLY A 88 7.67 12.08 10.37
CA GLY A 88 7.84 13.52 10.53
C GLY A 88 8.15 13.93 11.97
N GLY A 89 7.43 13.35 12.94
CA GLY A 89 7.70 13.56 14.36
C GLY A 89 9.09 13.04 14.79
N GLY A 90 9.50 11.87 14.29
CA GLY A 90 10.85 11.35 14.52
C GLY A 90 11.95 12.24 13.95
N LEU A 91 11.77 12.74 12.73
CA LEU A 91 12.71 13.67 12.11
C LEU A 91 12.79 15.00 12.86
N LEU A 92 11.67 15.49 13.40
CA LEU A 92 11.63 16.68 14.24
C LEU A 92 12.39 16.48 15.56
N MET A 93 12.25 15.33 16.21
CA MET A 93 13.03 14.97 17.41
C MET A 93 14.53 14.97 17.12
N ILE A 94 14.95 14.34 16.01
CA ILE A 94 16.35 14.30 15.58
C ILE A 94 16.88 15.72 15.31
N ALA A 95 16.12 16.54 14.59
CA ALA A 95 16.48 17.93 14.34
C ALA A 95 16.61 18.74 15.64
N GLY A 96 15.68 18.56 16.58
CA GLY A 96 15.75 19.17 17.91
C GLY A 96 16.99 18.75 18.70
N ALA A 97 17.31 17.45 18.69
CA ALA A 97 18.51 16.92 19.35
C ALA A 97 19.81 17.49 18.73
N LEU A 98 19.89 17.56 17.40
CA LEU A 98 21.03 18.15 16.68
C LEU A 98 21.21 19.64 16.99
N LEU A 99 20.12 20.41 16.97
CA LEU A 99 20.14 21.84 17.30
C LEU A 99 20.58 22.08 18.75
N SER A 100 20.07 21.28 19.69
CA SER A 100 20.45 21.35 21.10
C SER A 100 21.94 21.02 21.29
N GLY A 101 22.42 19.94 20.69
CA GLY A 101 23.83 19.54 20.76
C GLY A 101 24.77 20.58 20.12
N TRP A 102 24.39 21.15 18.97
CA TRP A 102 25.20 22.16 18.28
C TRP A 102 25.26 23.49 19.05
N ARG A 103 24.18 23.87 19.73
CA ARG A 103 24.12 25.09 20.54
C ARG A 103 24.79 24.96 21.91
N GLY A 104 24.78 23.76 22.51
CA GLY A 104 25.56 23.45 23.71
C GLY A 104 27.07 23.59 23.45
N ARG A 105 27.56 23.09 22.32
CA ARG A 105 28.99 23.15 21.96
C ARG A 105 29.54 24.56 21.74
N LYS A 106 28.70 25.53 21.35
CA LYS A 106 29.09 26.94 21.16
C LYS A 106 29.10 27.76 22.45
N ARG A 107 28.61 27.20 23.57
CA ARG A 107 28.53 27.92 24.86
C ARG A 107 29.71 27.59 25.80
N ASP A 108 30.53 26.62 25.42
CA ASP A 108 31.74 26.20 26.14
C ASP A 108 33.03 26.77 25.51
N GLU A 109 32.93 27.73 24.58
CA GLU A 109 34.00 28.63 24.09
C GLU A 109 33.74 30.05 24.59
#